data_AF-A0A261D5V5-F1
#
_entry.id   AF-A0A261D5V5-F1
#
_cell.length_a   1.000
_cell.length_b   1.000
_cell.length_c   1.000
_cell.angle_alpha   90.00
_cell.angle_beta   90.00
_cell.angle_gamma   90.00
#
_symmetry.space_group_name_H-M   'P 1'
#
loop_
_entity.id
_entity.type
_entity.pdbx_description
1 polymer ?
#
loop_
_entity_poly.entity_id
_entity_poly.type
_entity_poly.pdbx_seq_one_letter_code
_entity_poly.pdbx_strand_id
1 'polypeptide(L)'
;MPDYDAMAADYADHPPTADEVVDVEVSPFALKTGRPRKGATKGGRTPTMSLRLPDNLRQKVAQQAKAEGVAESELIRRAVDEYVTHHTR
;
A
#
# COMPACT_ATOMS: atom_id res chain seq x y z
N MET A 1 -5.10 -29.31 -28.49
CA MET A 1 -5.06 -28.28 -27.43
C MET A 1 -4.81 -26.95 -28.14
N PRO A 2 -5.56 -25.89 -27.83
CA PRO A 2 -5.24 -24.56 -28.37
C PRO A 2 -3.83 -24.17 -27.94
N ASP A 3 -3.05 -23.62 -28.87
CA ASP A 3 -1.71 -23.13 -28.64
C ASP A 3 -1.80 -21.76 -27.96
N TYR A 4 -1.75 -21.78 -26.62
CA TYR A 4 -1.86 -20.60 -25.80
C TYR A 4 -0.73 -19.59 -26.04
N ASP A 5 0.44 -20.04 -26.49
CA ASP A 5 1.57 -19.16 -26.76
C ASP A 5 1.35 -18.37 -28.05
N ALA A 6 0.82 -19.02 -29.09
CA ALA A 6 0.42 -18.36 -30.32
C ALA A 6 -0.70 -17.33 -30.10
N MET A 7 -1.69 -17.66 -29.27
CA MET A 7 -2.77 -16.72 -28.91
C MET A 7 -2.23 -15.53 -28.10
N ALA A 8 -1.28 -15.75 -27.20
CA ALA A 8 -0.68 -14.68 -26.40
C ALA A 8 0.13 -13.70 -27.26
N ALA A 9 0.83 -14.19 -28.28
CA ALA A 9 1.56 -13.35 -29.23
C ALA A 9 0.61 -12.48 -30.07
N ASP A 10 -0.48 -13.06 -30.58
CA ASP A 10 -1.49 -12.36 -31.36
C ASP A 10 -2.12 -11.19 -30.59
N TYR A 11 -2.48 -11.39 -29.32
CA TYR A 11 -2.99 -10.31 -28.47
C TYR A 11 -1.97 -9.21 -28.15
N ALA A 12 -0.67 -9.53 -28.17
CA ALA A 12 0.38 -8.54 -27.94
C ALA A 12 0.57 -7.64 -29.17
N ASP A 13 0.49 -8.23 -30.36
CA ASP A 13 0.64 -7.51 -31.64
C ASP A 13 -0.66 -6.82 -32.08
N HIS A 14 -1.82 -7.34 -31.66
CA HIS A 14 -3.15 -6.82 -31.97
C HIS A 14 -3.95 -6.59 -30.69
N PRO A 15 -3.62 -5.53 -29.92
CA PRO A 15 -4.38 -5.21 -28.71
C PRO A 15 -5.82 -4.82 -29.06
N PRO A 16 -6.82 -5.19 -28.23
CA PRO A 16 -8.21 -4.82 -28.46
C PRO A 16 -8.37 -3.31 -28.62
N THR A 17 -9.03 -2.91 -29.70
CA THR A 17 -9.34 -1.51 -29.99
C THR A 17 -10.57 -1.07 -29.22
N ALA A 18 -10.71 0.25 -29.00
CA ALA A 18 -11.83 0.80 -28.23
C ALA A 18 -13.21 0.47 -28.83
N ASP A 19 -13.27 0.29 -30.15
CA ASP A 19 -14.51 -0.03 -30.88
C ASP A 19 -14.92 -1.52 -30.74
N GLU A 20 -13.99 -2.38 -30.33
CA GLU A 20 -14.24 -3.82 -30.09
C GLU A 20 -14.70 -4.09 -28.65
N VAL A 21 -14.56 -3.12 -27.75
CA VAL A 21 -14.96 -3.24 -26.34
C VAL A 21 -16.47 -2.96 -26.22
N VAL A 22 -17.25 -4.03 -26.05
CA VAL A 22 -18.72 -3.96 -25.97
C VAL A 22 -19.22 -3.42 -24.63
N ASP A 23 -18.54 -3.75 -23.53
CA ASP A 23 -18.89 -3.28 -22.18
C ASP A 23 -17.68 -3.40 -21.23
N VAL A 24 -17.60 -2.53 -20.22
CA VAL A 24 -16.57 -2.55 -19.18
C VAL A 24 -17.25 -2.58 -17.82
N GLU A 25 -17.40 -3.78 -17.26
CA GLU A 25 -17.95 -3.95 -15.92
C GLU A 25 -16.88 -3.64 -14.85
N VAL A 26 -16.91 -2.43 -14.31
CA VAL A 26 -16.02 -2.02 -13.21
C VAL A 26 -16.66 -2.41 -11.87
N SER A 27 -16.37 -3.62 -11.39
CA SER A 27 -16.77 -4.02 -10.04
C SER A 27 -16.05 -3.15 -8.98
N PRO A 28 -16.74 -2.64 -7.94
CA PRO A 28 -16.08 -2.01 -6.79
C PRO A 28 -15.24 -3.02 -5.97
N PHE A 29 -15.40 -4.32 -6.23
CA PHE A 29 -14.54 -5.40 -5.72
C PHE A 29 -13.48 -5.83 -6.75
N ALA A 30 -13.27 -5.06 -7.82
CA ALA A 30 -12.20 -5.31 -8.77
C ALA A 30 -10.88 -5.47 -8.02
N LEU A 31 -10.26 -6.64 -8.20
CA LEU A 31 -8.93 -6.93 -7.70
C LEU A 31 -8.02 -5.78 -8.10
N LYS A 32 -7.30 -5.18 -7.13
CA LYS A 32 -6.30 -4.13 -7.38
C LYS A 32 -5.48 -4.54 -8.59
N THR A 33 -5.59 -3.74 -9.64
CA THR A 33 -5.15 -4.04 -11.00
C THR A 33 -3.73 -4.62 -11.04
N GLY A 34 -3.63 -5.88 -11.48
CA GLY A 34 -2.42 -6.50 -12.00
C GLY A 34 -1.38 -7.03 -10.99
N ARG A 35 -0.53 -7.94 -11.50
CA ARG A 35 0.75 -8.30 -10.87
C ARG A 35 1.63 -7.03 -10.88
N PRO A 36 2.23 -6.61 -9.75
CA PRO A 36 3.08 -5.44 -9.74
C PRO A 36 4.17 -5.60 -10.80
N ARG A 37 4.27 -4.63 -11.72
CA ARG A 37 5.32 -4.57 -12.74
C ARG A 37 6.67 -4.72 -12.04
N LYS A 38 7.52 -5.63 -12.51
CA LYS A 38 8.90 -5.80 -12.03
C LYS A 38 9.61 -4.44 -12.19
N GLY A 39 9.88 -3.75 -11.08
CA GLY A 39 10.48 -2.40 -11.10
C GLY A 39 9.53 -1.24 -10.82
N ALA A 40 8.24 -1.48 -10.49
CA ALA A 40 7.45 -0.47 -9.79
C ALA A 40 8.13 -0.20 -8.45
N THR A 41 8.89 0.90 -8.39
CA THR A 41 9.56 1.38 -7.19
C THR A 41 8.51 1.49 -6.09
N LYS A 42 8.59 0.59 -5.11
CA LYS A 42 7.88 0.75 -3.84
C LYS A 42 8.27 2.13 -3.33
N GLY A 43 7.35 3.10 -3.39
CA GLY A 43 7.49 4.37 -2.69
C GLY A 43 8.02 4.05 -1.30
N GLY A 44 9.22 4.56 -1.01
CA GLY A 44 10.16 3.96 -0.06
C GLY A 44 9.49 3.47 1.21
N ARG A 45 9.59 2.17 1.48
CA ARG A 45 9.22 1.64 2.79
C ARG A 45 10.15 2.30 3.80
N THR A 46 9.65 3.27 4.56
CA THR A 46 10.31 3.70 5.79
C THR A 46 10.74 2.43 6.54
N PRO A 47 12.05 2.30 6.87
CA PRO A 47 12.55 1.10 7.51
C PRO A 47 11.71 0.76 8.75
N THR A 48 11.26 -0.48 8.85
CA THR A 48 10.49 -0.92 10.00
C THR A 48 11.42 -1.05 11.20
N MET A 49 11.08 -0.38 12.30
CA MET A 49 11.77 -0.49 13.58
C MET A 49 10.85 -1.19 14.57
N SER A 50 11.34 -2.25 15.21
CA SER A 50 10.63 -2.95 16.28
C SER A 50 11.03 -2.37 17.63
N LEU A 51 10.04 -1.94 18.42
CA LEU A 51 10.23 -1.41 19.76
C LEU A 51 9.44 -2.22 20.77
N ARG A 52 9.99 -2.38 21.98
CA ARG A 52 9.28 -2.99 23.11
C ARG A 52 8.72 -1.88 23.98
N LEU A 53 7.39 -1.83 24.08
CA LEU A 53 6.69 -0.93 24.97
C LEU A 53 6.02 -1.75 26.08
N PRO A 54 6.06 -1.28 27.35
CA PRO A 54 5.22 -1.79 28.42
C PRO A 54 3.73 -1.77 28.02
N ASP A 55 2.95 -2.75 28.49
CA ASP A 55 1.55 -2.92 28.05
C ASP A 55 0.67 -1.72 28.38
N ASN A 56 0.89 -1.10 29.55
CA ASN A 56 0.19 0.12 29.94
C ASN A 56 0.45 1.28 28.95
N LEU A 57 1.68 1.39 28.44
CA LEU A 57 2.04 2.43 27.48
C LEU A 57 1.42 2.14 26.11
N ARG A 58 1.43 0.87 25.68
CA ARG A 58 0.77 0.44 24.44
C ARG A 58 -0.72 0.77 24.44
N GLN A 59 -1.42 0.52 25.54
CA GLN A 59 -2.84 0.84 25.67
C GLN A 59 -3.10 2.34 25.58
N LYS A 60 -2.28 3.17 26.24
CA LYS A 60 -2.39 4.63 26.16
C LYS A 60 -2.19 5.15 24.73
N VAL A 61 -1.19 4.63 24.02
CA VAL A 61 -0.94 4.97 22.61
C VAL A 61 -2.15 4.60 21.73
N ALA A 62 -2.70 3.40 21.90
CA ALA A 62 -3.87 2.96 21.14
C ALA A 62 -5.12 3.82 21.41
N GLN A 63 -5.37 4.16 22.68
CA GLN A 63 -6.49 5.03 23.07
C GLN A 63 -6.33 6.44 22.48
N GLN A 64 -5.14 7.02 22.58
CA GLN A 64 -4.85 8.36 22.05
C GLN A 64 -4.96 8.39 20.52
N ALA A 65 -4.37 7.41 19.84
CA ALA A 65 -4.45 7.31 18.38
C ALA A 65 -5.90 7.20 17.89
N LYS A 66 -6.74 6.44 18.61
CA LYS A 66 -8.18 6.34 18.33
C LYS A 66 -8.90 7.67 18.56
N ALA A 67 -8.58 8.39 19.63
CA ALA A 67 -9.19 9.69 19.92
C ALA A 67 -8.84 10.75 18.87
N GLU A 68 -7.61 10.72 18.34
CA GLU A 68 -7.13 11.63 17.30
C GLU A 68 -7.48 11.20 15.87
N GLY A 69 -8.00 9.98 15.68
CA GLY A 69 -8.31 9.44 14.35
C GLY A 69 -7.06 9.16 13.49
N VAL A 70 -5.91 8.90 14.12
CA VAL A 70 -4.63 8.63 13.46
C VAL A 70 -4.14 7.21 13.73
N ALA A 71 -3.19 6.72 12.92
CA ALA A 71 -2.56 5.44 13.18
C ALA A 71 -1.59 5.52 14.37
N GLU A 72 -1.47 4.44 15.16
CA GLU A 72 -0.50 4.37 16.27
C GLU A 72 0.93 4.70 15.81
N SER A 73 1.32 4.21 14.63
CA SER A 73 2.65 4.49 14.06
C SER A 73 2.88 5.96 13.72
N GLU A 74 1.83 6.71 13.42
CA GLU A 74 1.89 8.15 13.16
C GLU A 74 2.04 8.93 14.46
N LEU A 75 1.23 8.57 15.47
CA LEU A 75 1.33 9.16 16.80
C LEU A 75 2.74 8.96 17.39
N ILE A 76 3.29 7.76 17.29
CA ILE A 76 4.65 7.45 17.76
C ILE A 76 5.69 8.30 17.02
N ARG A 77 5.56 8.47 15.70
CA ARG A 77 6.51 9.29 14.91
C ARG A 77 6.51 10.75 15.36
N ARG A 78 5.33 11.34 15.57
CA ARG A 78 5.18 12.72 16.07
C ARG A 78 5.79 12.88 17.46
N ALA A 79 5.51 11.96 18.36
CA ALA A 79 6.05 12.00 19.72
C ALA A 79 7.58 11.90 19.75
N VAL A 80 8.17 11.05 18.89
CA VAL A 80 9.62 10.94 18.76
C VAL A 80 10.23 12.21 18.17
N ASP A 81 9.62 12.77 17.12
CA ASP A 81 10.07 14.01 16.49
C ASP A 81 10.02 15.21 17.46
N GLU A 82 8.91 15.34 18.21
CA GLU A 82 8.74 16.34 19.28
C GLU A 82 9.83 16.17 20.35
N TYR A 83 10.02 14.95 20.85
CA TYR A 83 11.02 14.69 21.88
C TYR A 83 12.43 15.09 21.42
N VAL A 84 12.85 14.62 20.25
CA VAL A 84 14.18 14.93 19.69
C VAL A 84 14.33 16.42 19.41
N THR A 85 13.34 17.07 18.81
CA THR A 85 13.41 18.50 18.48
C THR A 85 13.54 19.38 19.73
N HIS A 86 12.88 19.02 20.82
CA HIS A 86 12.84 19.85 22.03
C HIS A 86 13.86 19.47 23.11
N HIS A 87 14.45 18.27 23.05
CA HIS A 87 15.33 17.75 24.12
C HIS A 87 16.76 17.47 23.65
N THR A 88 17.06 17.62 22.37
CA THR A 88 18.43 17.50 21.87
C THR A 88 19.04 18.90 21.82
N ARG A 89 19.97 19.18 22.76
CA ARG A 89 20.78 20.40 22.80
C ARG A 89 22.23 20.07 22.46
#